data_AF-C1N298-F1
#
_entry.id   AF-C1N298-F1
#
_cell.length_a   1.000
_cell.length_b   1.000
_cell.length_c   1.000
_cell.angle_alpha   90.00
_cell.angle_beta   90.00
_cell.angle_gamma   90.00
#
_symmetry.space_group_name_H-M   'P 1'
#
loop_
_entity.id
_entity.type
_entity.pdbx_description
1 polymer ?
#
loop_
_entity_poly.entity_id
_entity_poly.type
_entity_poly.pdbx_seq_one_letter_code
_entity_poly.pdbx_strand_id
1 'polypeptide(L)'
;MVKKRESKQRTRGKAFFQWCKENGERGERLANEFKDPDKLPTEVTKGSWYKALWKCQKCKHAWKATVKNRTKSDKPTGCPKCVHLAPLSKTNNFLVWCEKNGERGKKLLKEYVDPDKKPTELTKWSRHKAMWKCQKCTHAWGAMVCNRTKSDKPTGCLKCHLRARQPEKRNRGD
;
A
#
# COMPACT_ATOMS: atom_id res chain seq x y z
N MET A 1 -12.18 11.91 -48.58
CA MET A 1 -11.76 10.59 -48.04
C MET A 1 -11.72 10.65 -46.52
N VAL A 2 -12.81 10.26 -45.85
CA VAL A 2 -12.87 10.22 -44.38
C VAL A 2 -12.35 8.86 -43.92
N LYS A 3 -11.16 8.82 -43.32
CA LYS A 3 -10.58 7.60 -42.76
C LYS A 3 -11.44 7.14 -41.57
N LYS A 4 -12.23 6.09 -41.77
CA LYS A 4 -12.91 5.36 -40.69
C LYS A 4 -11.85 4.87 -39.70
N ARG A 5 -11.94 5.30 -38.44
CA ARG A 5 -11.13 4.73 -37.35
C ARG A 5 -11.64 3.32 -37.07
N GLU A 6 -10.82 2.33 -37.39
CA GLU A 6 -11.07 0.93 -37.05
C GLU A 6 -11.05 0.76 -35.52
N SER A 7 -12.16 0.25 -34.99
CA SER A 7 -12.28 -0.17 -33.61
C SER A 7 -11.40 -1.39 -33.35
N LYS A 8 -10.26 -1.18 -32.67
CA LYS A 8 -9.41 -2.28 -32.18
C LYS A 8 -10.22 -3.17 -31.22
N GLN A 9 -10.55 -4.38 -31.67
CA GLN A 9 -11.15 -5.41 -30.82
C GLN A 9 -10.21 -5.70 -29.64
N ARG A 10 -10.69 -5.45 -28.41
CA ARG A 10 -9.95 -5.77 -27.17
C ARG A 10 -9.93 -7.30 -27.03
N THR A 11 -8.74 -7.89 -27.01
CA THR A 11 -8.55 -9.30 -26.68
C THR A 11 -9.23 -9.61 -25.35
N ARG A 12 -10.21 -10.53 -25.35
CA ARG A 12 -10.89 -10.99 -24.13
C ARG A 12 -9.84 -11.57 -23.19
N GLY A 13 -9.57 -10.89 -22.07
CA GLY A 13 -8.63 -11.39 -21.07
C GLY A 13 -9.07 -12.74 -20.50
N LYS A 14 -8.12 -13.60 -20.13
CA LYS A 14 -8.37 -14.93 -19.52
C LYS A 14 -9.35 -14.81 -18.33
N ALA A 15 -10.34 -15.70 -18.30
CA ALA A 15 -11.31 -15.80 -17.20
C ALA A 15 -10.61 -16.01 -15.85
N PHE A 16 -11.12 -15.39 -14.78
CA PHE A 16 -10.51 -15.44 -13.46
C PHE A 16 -10.42 -16.86 -12.92
N PHE A 17 -11.49 -17.65 -13.06
CA PHE A 17 -11.48 -19.05 -12.62
C PHE A 17 -10.43 -19.90 -13.36
N GLN A 18 -10.32 -19.73 -14.70
CA GLN A 18 -9.32 -20.43 -15.49
C GLN A 18 -7.90 -20.03 -15.07
N TRP A 19 -7.67 -18.73 -14.85
CA TRP A 19 -6.40 -18.25 -14.32
C TRP A 19 -6.09 -18.87 -12.95
N CYS A 20 -7.07 -19.04 -12.07
CA CYS A 20 -6.85 -19.67 -10.76
C CYS A 20 -6.34 -21.11 -10.88
N LYS A 21 -6.92 -21.92 -11.78
CA LYS A 21 -6.47 -23.30 -12.00
C LYS A 21 -5.02 -23.41 -12.45
N GLU A 22 -4.53 -22.42 -13.20
CA GLU A 22 -3.18 -22.40 -13.75
C GLU A 22 -2.12 -21.78 -12.84
N ASN A 23 -2.51 -21.23 -11.68
CA ASN A 23 -1.63 -20.45 -10.81
C ASN A 23 -1.40 -21.11 -9.44
N GLY A 24 -1.49 -22.45 -9.39
CA GLY A 24 -1.19 -23.29 -8.23
C GLY A 24 -1.91 -22.85 -6.95
N GLU A 25 -1.23 -22.99 -5.81
CA GLU A 25 -1.75 -22.64 -4.47
C GLU A 25 -2.29 -21.21 -4.41
N ARG A 26 -1.66 -20.27 -5.12
CA ARG A 26 -2.10 -18.87 -5.15
C ARG A 26 -3.45 -18.76 -5.83
N GLY A 27 -3.60 -19.41 -6.98
CA GLY A 27 -4.84 -19.42 -7.73
C GLY A 27 -5.97 -20.10 -6.96
N GLU A 28 -5.70 -21.26 -6.38
CA GLU A 28 -6.63 -21.98 -5.50
C GLU A 28 -7.10 -21.10 -4.33
N ARG A 29 -6.16 -20.45 -3.63
CA ARG A 29 -6.50 -19.52 -2.55
C ARG A 29 -7.41 -18.40 -3.03
N LEU A 30 -7.14 -17.80 -4.20
CA LEU A 30 -7.97 -16.73 -4.73
C LEU A 30 -9.37 -17.20 -5.12
N ALA A 31 -9.51 -18.39 -5.70
CA ALA A 31 -10.80 -19.00 -5.99
C ALA A 31 -11.62 -19.21 -4.70
N ASN A 32 -10.97 -19.71 -3.64
CA ASN A 32 -11.61 -19.92 -2.35
C ASN A 32 -11.99 -18.61 -1.64
N GLU A 33 -11.21 -17.54 -1.83
CA GLU A 33 -11.51 -16.22 -1.26
C GLU A 33 -12.62 -15.46 -2.02
N PHE A 34 -12.96 -15.84 -3.26
CA PHE A 34 -14.00 -15.17 -4.04
C PHE A 34 -15.41 -15.54 -3.52
N LYS A 35 -16.19 -14.54 -3.08
CA LYS A 35 -17.52 -14.71 -2.46
C LYS A 35 -18.50 -13.63 -2.91
N ASP A 36 -18.42 -13.23 -4.17
CA ASP A 36 -19.34 -12.25 -4.76
C ASP A 36 -20.70 -12.89 -5.04
N PRO A 37 -21.81 -12.30 -4.56
CA PRO A 37 -23.15 -12.83 -4.83
C PRO A 37 -23.64 -12.48 -6.24
N ASP A 38 -23.12 -11.41 -6.85
CA ASP A 38 -23.64 -10.85 -8.10
C ASP A 38 -22.92 -11.40 -9.35
N LYS A 39 -21.72 -11.97 -9.18
CA LYS A 39 -20.89 -12.50 -10.25
C LYS A 39 -20.23 -13.81 -9.90
N LEU A 40 -20.23 -14.76 -10.82
CA LEU A 40 -19.45 -15.98 -10.72
C LEU A 40 -17.97 -15.73 -11.09
N PRO A 41 -17.02 -16.53 -10.55
CA PRO A 41 -15.62 -16.49 -10.92
C PRO A 41 -15.32 -16.68 -12.42
N THR A 42 -16.25 -17.28 -13.17
CA THR A 42 -16.17 -17.51 -14.63
C THR A 42 -16.64 -16.30 -15.45
N GLU A 43 -17.44 -15.40 -14.87
CA GLU A 43 -17.99 -14.22 -15.55
C GLU A 43 -17.05 -13.01 -15.55
N VAL A 44 -15.98 -13.06 -14.74
CA VAL A 44 -14.99 -11.99 -14.65
C VAL A 44 -13.63 -12.46 -15.15
N THR A 45 -12.88 -11.57 -15.79
CA THR A 45 -11.52 -11.87 -16.24
C THR A 45 -10.49 -11.52 -15.17
N LYS A 46 -9.31 -12.15 -15.21
CA LYS A 46 -8.22 -11.82 -14.29
C LYS A 46 -7.81 -10.35 -14.33
N GLY A 47 -8.00 -9.67 -15.47
CA GLY A 47 -7.70 -8.23 -15.63
C GLY A 47 -8.86 -7.29 -15.30
N SER A 48 -9.99 -7.80 -14.80
CA SER A 48 -11.20 -7.01 -14.59
C SER A 48 -11.04 -5.95 -13.49
N TRP A 49 -11.60 -4.77 -13.76
CA TRP A 49 -11.75 -3.69 -12.78
C TRP A 49 -12.98 -3.88 -11.87
N TYR A 50 -13.78 -4.94 -12.08
CA TYR A 50 -14.92 -5.27 -11.24
C TYR A 50 -14.49 -5.45 -9.77
N LYS A 51 -15.17 -4.76 -8.86
CA LYS A 51 -14.91 -4.80 -7.41
C LYS A 51 -15.70 -5.95 -6.77
N ALA A 52 -15.19 -7.17 -6.93
CA ALA A 52 -15.77 -8.35 -6.30
C ALA A 52 -15.66 -8.31 -4.77
N LEU A 53 -16.58 -9.01 -4.11
CA LEU A 53 -16.52 -9.34 -2.69
C LEU A 53 -15.57 -10.54 -2.45
N TRP A 54 -14.63 -10.36 -1.53
CA TRP A 54 -13.66 -11.36 -1.12
C TRP A 54 -13.81 -11.66 0.37
N LYS A 55 -13.54 -12.90 0.79
CA LYS A 55 -13.52 -13.31 2.20
C LYS A 55 -12.22 -14.04 2.51
N CYS A 56 -11.49 -13.57 3.52
CA CYS A 56 -10.16 -14.08 3.82
C CYS A 56 -10.26 -15.48 4.40
N GLN A 57 -9.49 -16.43 3.89
CA GLN A 57 -9.48 -17.79 4.44
C GLN A 57 -8.93 -17.83 5.87
N LYS A 58 -7.98 -16.95 6.21
CA LYS A 58 -7.32 -16.90 7.53
C LYS A 58 -8.17 -16.21 8.60
N CYS A 59 -8.55 -14.95 8.38
CA CYS A 59 -9.22 -14.13 9.40
C CYS A 59 -10.73 -13.91 9.17
N LYS A 60 -11.30 -14.53 8.13
CA LYS A 60 -12.73 -14.45 7.73
C LYS A 60 -13.26 -13.04 7.44
N HIS A 61 -12.41 -12.01 7.47
CA HIS A 61 -12.78 -10.65 7.07
C HIS A 61 -13.23 -10.60 5.61
N ALA A 62 -14.37 -9.96 5.36
CA ALA A 62 -14.87 -9.69 4.03
C ALA A 62 -14.50 -8.28 3.58
N TRP A 63 -14.08 -8.11 2.32
CA TRP A 63 -13.76 -6.80 1.75
C TRP A 63 -13.98 -6.77 0.23
N LYS A 64 -14.16 -5.58 -0.33
CA LYS A 64 -14.24 -5.38 -1.79
C LYS A 64 -12.87 -5.03 -2.37
N ALA A 65 -12.50 -5.68 -3.46
CA ALA A 65 -11.28 -5.38 -4.22
C ALA A 65 -11.46 -5.73 -5.70
N THR A 66 -10.72 -5.04 -6.57
CA THR A 66 -10.75 -5.36 -8.00
C THR A 66 -10.05 -6.68 -8.29
N VAL A 67 -10.62 -7.49 -9.19
CA VAL A 67 -10.01 -8.77 -9.60
C VAL A 67 -8.57 -8.55 -10.10
N LYS A 68 -8.35 -7.52 -10.93
CA LYS A 68 -7.02 -7.10 -11.39
C LYS A 68 -5.99 -6.91 -10.27
N ASN A 69 -6.36 -6.27 -9.17
CA ASN A 69 -5.43 -6.01 -8.06
C ASN A 69 -5.06 -7.26 -7.26
N ARG A 70 -5.87 -8.32 -7.38
CA ARG A 70 -5.67 -9.60 -6.68
C ARG A 70 -4.83 -10.58 -7.51
N THR A 71 -4.98 -10.54 -8.83
CA THR A 71 -4.34 -11.45 -9.79
C THR A 71 -3.05 -10.92 -10.40
N LYS A 72 -2.77 -9.61 -10.34
CA LYS A 72 -1.53 -9.04 -10.92
C LYS A 72 -0.28 -9.74 -10.39
N SER A 73 0.72 -9.90 -11.26
CA SER A 73 2.00 -10.54 -10.93
C SER A 73 2.79 -9.69 -9.93
N ASP A 74 2.90 -8.39 -10.19
CA ASP A 74 3.62 -7.46 -9.31
C ASP A 74 2.77 -6.91 -8.16
N LYS A 75 3.24 -7.10 -6.92
CA LYS A 75 2.66 -6.58 -5.66
C LYS A 75 1.15 -6.81 -5.53
N PRO A 76 0.65 -8.05 -5.62
CA PRO A 76 -0.78 -8.32 -5.48
C PRO A 76 -1.31 -7.91 -4.10
N THR A 77 -2.56 -7.46 -4.08
CA THR A 77 -3.21 -7.04 -2.84
C THR A 77 -3.68 -8.25 -2.04
N GLY A 78 -3.59 -8.17 -0.71
CA GLY A 78 -3.99 -9.19 0.26
C GLY A 78 -5.30 -8.86 0.98
N CYS A 79 -5.65 -9.65 1.99
CA CYS A 79 -6.65 -9.24 2.96
C CYS A 79 -6.11 -8.03 3.75
N PRO A 80 -6.80 -6.87 3.76
CA PRO A 80 -6.29 -5.68 4.43
C PRO A 80 -6.10 -5.92 5.93
N LYS A 81 -7.06 -6.58 6.59
CA LYS A 81 -6.98 -6.91 8.03
C LYS A 81 -5.73 -7.74 8.35
N CYS A 82 -5.43 -8.79 7.59
CA CYS A 82 -4.22 -9.59 7.81
C CYS A 82 -2.92 -8.79 7.60
N VAL A 83 -2.90 -7.90 6.61
CA VAL A 83 -1.71 -7.06 6.36
C VAL A 83 -1.47 -6.07 7.50
N HIS A 84 -2.53 -5.55 8.12
CA HIS A 84 -2.41 -4.67 9.29
C HIS A 84 -2.04 -5.42 10.58
N LEU A 85 -2.49 -6.66 10.73
CA LEU A 85 -2.24 -7.50 11.91
C LEU A 85 -1.00 -8.40 11.77
N ALA A 86 -0.24 -8.28 10.68
CA ALA A 86 0.94 -9.11 10.48
C ALA A 86 1.92 -8.90 11.66
N PRO A 87 2.25 -9.96 12.42
CA PRO A 87 3.05 -9.83 13.63
C PRO A 87 4.48 -9.40 13.31
N LEU A 88 5.15 -8.80 14.28
CA LEU A 88 6.56 -8.50 14.20
C LEU A 88 7.35 -9.78 13.89
N SER A 89 8.27 -9.71 12.92
CA SER A 89 9.17 -10.81 12.63
C SER A 89 10.47 -10.30 12.00
N LYS A 90 11.46 -11.19 11.83
CA LYS A 90 12.71 -10.90 11.13
C LYS A 90 12.47 -10.35 9.71
N THR A 91 11.38 -10.74 9.06
CA THR A 91 11.03 -10.31 7.69
C THR A 91 9.89 -9.28 7.64
N ASN A 92 9.28 -8.96 8.79
CA ASN A 92 8.20 -7.98 8.93
C ASN A 92 8.48 -7.04 10.12
N ASN A 93 9.38 -6.09 9.92
CA ASN A 93 9.67 -5.00 10.84
C ASN A 93 9.89 -3.69 10.07
N PHE A 94 10.01 -2.58 10.78
CA PHE A 94 10.08 -1.23 10.22
C PHE A 94 11.38 -1.03 9.44
N LEU A 95 12.51 -1.60 9.87
CA LEU A 95 13.77 -1.59 9.11
C LEU A 95 13.62 -2.25 7.74
N VAL A 96 13.14 -3.51 7.71
CA VAL A 96 12.92 -4.27 6.47
C VAL A 96 11.93 -3.54 5.55
N TRP A 97 10.92 -2.88 6.11
CA TRP A 97 10.02 -2.05 5.31
C TRP A 97 10.76 -0.87 4.69
N CYS A 98 11.59 -0.14 5.45
CA CYS A 98 12.35 0.99 4.93
C CYS A 98 13.29 0.57 3.79
N GLU A 99 14.03 -0.53 3.93
CA GLU A 99 14.92 -1.06 2.87
C GLU A 99 14.17 -1.30 1.55
N LYS A 100 12.94 -1.81 1.63
CA LYS A 100 12.08 -2.06 0.47
C LYS A 100 11.42 -0.82 -0.14
N ASN A 101 11.55 0.35 0.49
CA ASN A 101 10.87 1.59 0.09
C ASN A 101 11.82 2.71 -0.36
N GLY A 102 13.04 2.34 -0.81
CA GLY A 102 13.98 3.24 -1.50
C GLY A 102 14.29 4.52 -0.71
N GLU A 103 14.37 5.66 -1.41
CA GLU A 103 14.72 6.95 -0.80
C GLU A 103 13.79 7.37 0.34
N ARG A 104 12.51 7.00 0.25
CA ARG A 104 11.56 7.26 1.34
C ARG A 104 11.95 6.50 2.60
N GLY A 105 12.28 5.23 2.46
CA GLY A 105 12.73 4.40 3.59
C GLY A 105 14.04 4.90 4.18
N LYS A 106 15.03 5.20 3.33
CA LYS A 106 16.31 5.80 3.76
C LYS A 106 16.11 7.08 4.56
N LYS A 107 15.25 7.99 4.08
CA LYS A 107 14.90 9.23 4.78
C LYS A 107 14.29 8.95 6.16
N LEU A 108 13.33 8.02 6.24
CA LEU A 108 12.67 7.72 7.52
C LEU A 108 13.64 7.09 8.53
N LEU A 109 14.57 6.23 8.09
CA LEU A 109 15.60 5.68 8.98
C LEU A 109 16.54 6.77 9.51
N LYS A 110 16.97 7.73 8.67
CA LYS A 110 17.78 8.87 9.13
C LYS A 110 17.05 9.76 10.13
N GLU A 111 15.74 9.92 9.98
CA GLU A 111 14.92 10.72 10.90
C GLU A 111 14.55 9.97 12.19
N TYR A 112 14.69 8.64 12.26
CA TYR A 112 14.31 7.84 13.42
C TYR A 112 15.38 7.92 14.51
N VAL A 113 15.03 8.44 15.68
CA VAL A 113 15.96 8.66 16.81
C VAL A 113 15.39 8.19 18.15
N ASP A 114 14.44 7.26 18.10
CA ASP A 114 13.79 6.72 19.30
C ASP A 114 14.78 5.94 20.18
N PRO A 115 14.94 6.31 21.47
CA PRO A 115 15.85 5.59 22.36
C PRO A 115 15.26 4.27 22.86
N ASP A 116 13.93 4.16 22.93
CA ASP A 116 13.24 3.05 23.60
C ASP A 116 13.05 1.83 22.71
N LYS A 117 12.91 2.03 21.39
CA LYS A 117 12.67 0.95 20.43
C LYS A 117 13.56 1.04 19.22
N LYS A 118 14.22 -0.06 18.87
CA LYS A 118 14.95 -0.19 17.61
C LYS A 118 13.98 -0.32 16.43
N PRO A 119 14.36 0.09 15.21
CA PRO A 119 13.55 -0.13 14.00
C PRO A 119 13.19 -1.60 13.71
N THR A 120 13.92 -2.55 14.27
CA THR A 120 13.65 -4.00 14.15
C THR A 120 12.59 -4.50 15.13
N GLU A 121 12.21 -3.70 16.14
CA GLU A 121 11.24 -4.07 17.19
C GLU A 121 9.82 -3.58 16.90
N LEU A 122 9.63 -2.88 15.78
CA LEU A 122 8.34 -2.28 15.41
C LEU A 122 7.96 -2.76 14.02
N THR A 123 6.67 -2.93 13.74
CA THR A 123 6.20 -3.06 12.37
C THR A 123 5.90 -1.69 11.79
N LYS A 124 5.78 -1.58 10.46
CA LYS A 124 5.36 -0.33 9.81
C LYS A 124 3.99 0.16 10.31
N TRP A 125 3.13 -0.74 10.81
CA TRP A 125 1.80 -0.43 11.32
C TRP A 125 1.77 -0.13 12.82
N SER A 126 2.94 -0.11 13.47
CA SER A 126 3.03 0.16 14.89
C SER A 126 2.40 1.51 15.26
N ARG A 127 1.58 1.48 16.33
CA ARG A 127 1.03 2.67 16.98
C ARG A 127 2.00 3.26 18.02
N HIS A 128 3.20 2.70 18.17
CA HIS A 128 4.26 3.25 19.01
C HIS A 128 4.59 4.68 18.58
N LYS A 129 4.54 5.61 19.53
CA LYS A 129 4.87 7.02 19.31
C LYS A 129 6.38 7.20 19.43
N ALA A 130 7.08 6.90 18.33
CA ALA A 130 8.52 7.04 18.25
C ALA A 130 8.96 8.51 18.21
N MET A 131 10.19 8.78 18.65
CA MET A 131 10.86 10.06 18.47
C MET A 131 11.54 10.18 17.11
N TRP A 132 11.33 11.33 16.46
CA TRP A 132 11.87 11.64 15.14
C TRP A 132 12.61 12.98 15.17
N LYS A 133 13.66 13.13 14.36
CA LYS A 133 14.42 14.37 14.20
C LYS A 133 14.54 14.77 12.74
N CYS A 134 14.16 16.00 12.43
CA CYS A 134 14.05 16.45 11.05
C CYS A 134 15.44 16.71 10.48
N GLN A 135 15.77 16.09 9.36
CA GLN A 135 17.07 16.29 8.71
C GLN A 135 17.26 17.72 8.15
N LYS A 136 16.17 18.47 7.94
CA LYS A 136 16.23 19.83 7.37
C LYS A 136 16.32 20.93 8.42
N CYS A 137 15.53 20.84 9.48
CA CYS A 137 15.37 21.92 10.46
C CYS A 137 15.64 21.48 11.90
N THR A 138 16.23 20.29 12.07
CA THR A 138 16.66 19.66 13.34
C THR A 138 15.60 19.49 14.43
N HIS A 139 14.37 19.94 14.18
CA HIS A 139 13.23 19.82 15.07
C HIS A 139 12.95 18.34 15.39
N ALA A 140 12.87 18.05 16.69
CA ALA A 140 12.47 16.75 17.20
C ALA A 140 10.96 16.73 17.51
N TRP A 141 10.29 15.62 17.19
CA TRP A 141 8.87 15.45 17.49
C TRP A 141 8.50 13.98 17.67
N GLY A 142 7.44 13.73 18.43
CA GLY A 142 6.85 12.40 18.57
C GLY A 142 5.78 12.14 17.51
N ALA A 143 5.84 10.99 16.84
CA ALA A 143 4.81 10.55 15.90
C ALA A 143 4.72 9.03 15.84
N MET A 144 3.50 8.52 15.62
CA MET A 144 3.30 7.08 15.44
C MET A 144 3.98 6.58 14.17
N VAL A 145 4.65 5.42 14.23
CA VAL A 145 5.30 4.80 13.06
C VAL A 145 4.30 4.60 11.91
N CYS A 146 3.09 4.14 12.19
CA CYS A 146 2.03 3.95 11.18
C CYS A 146 1.66 5.25 10.43
N ASN A 147 1.68 6.39 11.11
CA ASN A 147 1.40 7.69 10.49
C ASN A 147 2.54 8.19 9.61
N ARG A 148 3.75 7.69 9.81
CA ARG A 148 4.95 8.03 9.03
C ARG A 148 5.11 7.13 7.80
N THR A 149 4.67 5.88 7.88
CA THR A 149 4.79 4.87 6.81
C THR A 149 3.56 4.75 5.91
N LYS A 150 2.40 5.32 6.29
CA LYS A 150 1.20 5.30 5.43
C LYS A 150 1.46 5.83 4.02
N SER A 151 0.86 5.21 3.01
CA SER A 151 1.10 5.58 1.61
C SER A 151 0.43 6.90 1.22
N ASP A 152 -0.72 7.21 1.83
CA ASP A 152 -1.46 8.44 1.58
C ASP A 152 -1.19 9.50 2.67
N LYS A 153 -0.78 10.69 2.24
CA LYS A 153 -0.51 11.88 3.06
C LYS A 153 0.30 11.59 4.35
N PRO A 154 1.49 10.94 4.27
CA PRO A 154 2.30 10.63 5.45
C PRO A 154 2.60 11.86 6.28
N THR A 155 2.56 11.71 7.60
CA THR A 155 2.97 12.79 8.51
C THR A 155 4.47 13.06 8.38
N GLY A 156 4.86 14.31 8.57
CA GLY A 156 6.25 14.76 8.49
C GLY A 156 6.50 15.86 9.52
N CYS A 157 7.63 16.57 9.37
CA CYS A 157 7.96 17.68 10.24
C CYS A 157 6.95 18.84 10.07
N LEU A 158 6.16 19.10 11.12
CA LEU A 158 5.16 20.18 11.11
C LEU A 158 5.81 21.55 10.92
N LYS A 159 6.98 21.80 11.51
CA LYS A 159 7.73 23.05 11.34
C LYS A 159 8.08 23.32 9.88
N CYS A 160 8.51 22.30 9.14
CA CYS A 160 8.78 22.44 7.70
C CYS A 160 7.50 22.65 6.89
N HIS A 161 6.42 21.94 7.23
CA HIS A 161 5.15 22.05 6.54
C HIS A 161 4.51 23.44 6.73
N LEU A 162 4.59 24.02 7.93
CA LEU A 162 4.13 25.38 8.21
C LEU A 162 4.97 26.44 7.47
N ARG A 163 6.29 26.29 7.44
CA ARG A 163 7.18 27.19 6.70
C ARG A 163 6.90 27.22 5.20
N ALA A 164 6.58 26.06 4.60
CA ALA A 164 6.25 25.97 3.18
C ALA A 164 4.91 26.62 2.79
N ARG A 165 4.06 26.97 3.76
CA ARG A 165 2.76 27.63 3.54
C ARG A 165 2.79 29.15 3.66
N GLN A 166 3.90 29.71 4.13
CA GLN A 166 4.07 31.16 4.22
C GLN A 166 4.49 31.68 2.84
N PRO A 167 3.70 32.51 2.14
CA PRO A 167 4.17 33.17 0.93
C PRO A 167 5.34 34.09 1.31
N GLU A 168 6.45 34.04 0.55
CA GLU A 168 7.54 35.00 0.69
C GLU A 168 6.96 36.41 0.56
N LYS A 169 7.12 37.22 1.61
CA LYS A 169 6.88 38.65 1.50
C LYS A 169 7.86 39.18 0.45
N ARG A 170 7.34 39.57 -0.72
CA ARG A 170 8.11 40.32 -1.73
C ARG A 170 8.61 41.59 -1.06
N ASN A 171 9.92 41.65 -0.75
CA ASN A 171 10.59 42.90 -0.50
C ASN A 171 10.51 43.72 -1.79
N ARG A 172 9.64 44.73 -1.83
CA ARG A 172 9.87 45.89 -2.70
C ARG A 172 10.91 46.73 -1.97
N GLY A 173 12.14 46.71 -2.48
CA GLY A 173 13.13 47.70 -2.11
C GLY A 173 12.70 49.06 -2.66
N ASP A 174 12.86 50.09 -1.83
CA ASP A 174 12.82 51.50 -2.18
C ASP A 174 13.79 51.86 -3.30
#